data_AF-A0A1V5B5D5-F1
#
_entry.id   AF-A0A1V5B5D5-F1
#
_cell.length_a   1.000
_cell.length_b   1.000
_cell.length_c   1.000
_cell.angle_alpha   90.00
_cell.angle_beta   90.00
_cell.angle_gamma   90.00
#
_symmetry.space_group_name_H-M   'P 1'
#
loop_
_entity.id
_entity.type
_entity.pdbx_description
1 polymer ?
#
loop_
_entity_poly.entity_id
_entity_poly.type
_entity_poly.pdbx_seq_one_letter_code
_entity_poly.pdbx_strand_id
1 'polypeptide(L)' 'MKNKDHHRYNLVVNGKITQIGTKMSMGSTHKTIGDNLLIQMYKQLRMKNKSELKNYVECTYSYDSYVRDLIKSNQL' A
#
# COMPACT_ATOMS: atom_id res chain seq x y z
N MET A 1 -0.65 -15.42 24.17
CA MET A 1 -0.02 -14.08 24.01
C MET A 1 -0.62 -13.40 22.78
N LYS A 2 -1.02 -12.14 22.89
CA LYS A 2 -1.83 -11.37 21.93
C LYS A 2 -1.25 -11.40 20.51
N ASN A 3 -1.92 -12.07 19.58
CA ASN A 3 -1.71 -11.91 18.15
C ASN A 3 -2.21 -10.51 17.79
N LYS A 4 -1.29 -9.55 17.69
CA LYS A 4 -1.60 -8.19 17.25
C LYS A 4 -2.14 -8.28 15.82
N ASP A 5 -3.36 -7.80 15.60
CA ASP A 5 -4.09 -7.92 14.34
C ASP A 5 -3.32 -7.26 13.19
N HIS A 6 -2.54 -8.06 12.48
CA HIS A 6 -1.76 -7.64 11.34
C HIS A 6 -2.48 -8.09 10.06
N HIS A 7 -2.97 -7.12 9.30
CA HIS A 7 -3.63 -7.36 8.03
C HIS A 7 -2.60 -7.26 6.92
N ARG A 8 -2.65 -8.20 5.98
CA ARG A 8 -1.81 -8.19 4.77
C ARG A 8 -2.73 -7.97 3.57
N TYR A 9 -2.35 -7.03 2.72
CA TYR A 9 -3.08 -6.69 1.50
C TYR A 9 -2.16 -6.91 0.31
N ASN A 10 -2.61 -7.70 -0.66
CA ASN A 10 -1.87 -7.94 -1.90
C ASN A 10 -2.65 -7.36 -3.07
N LEU A 11 -1.94 -6.78 -4.03
CA LEU A 11 -2.52 -6.31 -5.28
C LEU A 11 -2.90 -7.51 -6.15
N VAL A 12 -4.14 -7.51 -6.64
CA VAL A 12 -4.68 -8.48 -7.59
C VAL A 12 -4.89 -7.81 -8.93
N VAL A 13 -4.31 -8.36 -10.00
CA VAL A 13 -4.47 -7.86 -11.37
C VAL A 13 -4.96 -9.02 -12.23
N ASN A 14 -6.09 -8.83 -12.92
CA ASN A 14 -6.71 -9.86 -13.77
C ASN A 14 -6.91 -11.21 -13.04
N GLY A 15 -7.34 -11.14 -11.77
CA GLY A 15 -7.55 -12.32 -10.93
C GLY A 15 -6.28 -13.00 -10.39
N LYS A 16 -5.09 -12.48 -10.70
CA LYS A 16 -3.80 -13.02 -10.22
C LYS A 16 -3.24 -12.17 -9.09
N ILE A 17 -2.82 -12.82 -8.00
CA ILE A 17 -2.14 -12.17 -6.88
C ILE A 17 -0.71 -11.84 -7.31
N THR A 18 -0.31 -10.58 -7.15
CA THR A 18 1.05 -10.10 -7.43
C THR A 18 1.93 -10.20 -6.18
N GLN A 19 3.24 -9.97 -6.35
CA GLN A 19 4.16 -9.81 -5.21
C GLN A 19 4.07 -8.44 -4.53
N ILE A 20 3.24 -7.53 -5.05
CA ILE A 20 3.08 -6.18 -4.52
C ILE A 20 2.01 -6.23 -3.43
N GLY A 21 2.38 -5.82 -2.23
CA GLY A 21 1.48 -5.85 -1.09
C GLY A 21 2.04 -5.12 0.12
N THR A 22 1.16 -4.70 1.01
CA THR A 22 1.52 -4.00 2.25
C THR A 22 0.93 -4.70 3.47
N LYS A 23 1.58 -4.49 4.63
CA LYS A 23 1.13 -5.03 5.91
C LYS A 23 0.79 -3.87 6.84
N MET A 24 -0.40 -3.92 7.43
CA MET A 24 -0.88 -2.92 8.38
C MET A 24 -1.16 -3.56 9.72
N SER A 25 -0.89 -2.83 10.80
CA SER A 25 -1.22 -3.27 12.18
C SER A 25 -2.46 -2.50 12.62
N MET A 26 -3.56 -3.20 12.91
CA MET A 26 -4.83 -2.60 13.30
C MET A 26 -4.99 -2.49 14.84
N GLY A 27 -3.86 -2.42 15.56
CA GLY A 27 -3.87 -2.38 17.01
C GLY A 27 -4.67 -1.18 17.54
N SER A 28 -5.49 -1.41 18.57
CA SER A 28 -6.42 -0.41 19.12
C SER A 28 -5.76 0.78 19.84
N THR A 29 -4.45 0.72 20.10
CA THR A 29 -3.70 1.74 20.85
C THR A 29 -3.37 2.99 20.01
N HIS A 30 -3.27 2.86 18.69
CA HIS A 30 -2.91 3.97 17.81
C HIS A 30 -3.96 4.15 16.72
N LYS A 31 -4.62 5.32 16.71
CA LYS A 31 -5.66 5.68 15.73
C LYS A 31 -5.08 6.17 14.40
N THR A 32 -3.79 6.49 14.37
CA THR A 32 -3.09 7.05 13.21
C THR A 32 -1.85 6.22 12.88
N ILE A 33 -1.50 6.18 11.59
CA ILE A 33 -0.31 5.50 11.10
C ILE A 33 0.86 6.48 11.18
N GLY A 34 1.87 6.14 11.98
CA GLY A 34 3.06 6.97 12.10
C GLY A 34 3.91 7.03 10.83
N ASP A 35 4.70 8.09 10.70
CA ASP A 35 5.50 8.39 9.50
C ASP A 35 6.45 7.27 9.06
N ASN A 36 7.02 6.53 10.03
CA ASN A 36 7.90 5.39 9.73
C ASN A 36 7.15 4.27 9.01
N LEU A 37 5.89 4.02 9.39
CA LEU A 37 5.06 3.02 8.74
C LEU A 37 4.61 3.50 7.35
N LEU A 38 4.28 4.79 7.21
CA LEU A 38 3.99 5.37 5.89
C LEU A 38 5.18 5.24 4.92
N ILE A 39 6.41 5.42 5.42
CA ILE A 39 7.64 5.19 4.64
C ILE A 39 7.74 3.75 4.15
N GLN A 40 7.41 2.78 5.00
CA GLN A 40 7.43 1.37 4.60
C GLN A 40 6.32 1.04 3.59
N MET A 41 5.12 1.59 3.80
CA MET A 41 3.96 1.33 2.95
C MET A 41 4.18 1.82 1.52
N TYR A 42 4.65 3.06 1.31
CA TYR A 42 4.83 3.57 -0.06
C TYR A 42 5.88 2.75 -0.83
N LYS A 43 6.94 2.28 -0.14
CA LYS A 43 7.96 1.41 -0.74
C LYS A 43 7.41 0.03 -1.09
N GLN A 44 6.65 -0.56 -0.18
CA GLN A 44 5.98 -1.86 -0.39
C GLN A 44 4.99 -1.82 -1.57
N LEU A 45 4.29 -0.70 -1.72
CA LEU A 45 3.35 -0.45 -2.82
C LEU A 45 4.04 0.10 -4.07
N ARG A 46 5.37 0.16 -4.09
CA ARG A 46 6.20 0.64 -5.22
C ARG A 46 5.85 2.06 -5.70
N MET A 47 5.32 2.89 -4.82
CA MET A 47 5.10 4.32 -5.07
C MET A 47 6.44 5.07 -4.95
N LYS A 48 6.53 6.26 -5.56
CA LYS A 48 7.77 7.05 -5.55
C LYS A 48 8.03 7.71 -4.20
N ASN A 49 6.97 8.19 -3.55
CA ASN A 49 7.08 8.93 -2.29
C ASN A 49 5.80 8.84 -1.45
N LYS A 50 5.88 9.36 -0.21
CA LYS A 50 4.74 9.42 0.73
C LYS A 50 3.55 10.21 0.19
N SER A 51 3.77 11.22 -0.67
CA SER A 51 2.69 12.03 -1.23
C SER A 51 1.80 11.24 -2.19
N GLU A 52 2.39 10.38 -3.02
CA GLU A 52 1.62 9.49 -3.90
C GLU A 52 0.74 8.52 -3.10
N LEU A 53 1.25 7.98 -1.98
CA LEU A 53 0.46 7.16 -1.07
C LEU A 53 -0.72 7.95 -0.48
N LYS A 54 -0.50 9.19 -0.06
CA LYS A 54 -1.57 10.06 0.45
C LYS A 54 -2.62 10.32 -0.61
N ASN A 55 -2.21 10.70 -1.82
CA ASN A 55 -3.12 10.95 -2.94
C ASN A 55 -3.96 9.69 -3.28
N TYR A 56 -3.37 8.50 -3.20
CA TYR A 56 -4.08 7.24 -3.39
C TYR A 56 -5.15 7.00 -2.31
N VAL A 57 -4.82 7.20 -1.03
CA VAL A 57 -5.78 7.03 0.07
C VAL A 57 -6.87 8.10 0.03
N GLU A 58 -6.53 9.32 -0.40
CA GLU A 58 -7.47 10.42 -0.59
C GLU A 58 -8.33 10.27 -1.86
N CYS A 59 -8.24 9.12 -2.57
CA CYS A 59 -8.96 8.80 -3.80
C CYS A 59 -8.76 9.80 -4.95
N THR A 60 -7.71 10.62 -4.92
CA THR A 60 -7.32 11.50 -6.03
C THR A 60 -6.47 10.78 -7.08
N TYR A 61 -6.07 9.53 -6.79
CA TYR A 61 -5.28 8.67 -7.66
C TYR A 61 -6.03 7.35 -7.90
N SER A 62 -6.50 7.14 -9.13
CA SER A 62 -7.34 5.98 -9.48
C SER A 62 -6.54 4.68 -9.58
N TYR A 63 -7.22 3.54 -9.39
CA TYR A 63 -6.65 2.20 -9.60
C TYR A 63 -6.01 2.06 -10.99
N ASP A 64 -6.68 2.49 -12.06
CA ASP A 64 -6.14 2.40 -13.42
C ASP A 64 -4.88 3.24 -13.61
N SER A 65 -4.80 4.40 -12.94
CA SER A 65 -3.59 5.24 -12.94
C SER A 65 -2.45 4.54 -12.23
N TYR A 66 -2.71 3.92 -11.08
CA TYR A 66 -1.73 3.14 -10.34
C TYR A 66 -1.20 1.95 -11.15
N VAL A 67 -2.08 1.13 -11.74
CA VAL A 67 -1.68 -0.01 -12.58
C VAL A 67 -0.87 0.45 -13.78
N ARG A 68 -1.29 1.54 -14.45
CA ARG A 68 -0.57 2.11 -15.60
C ARG A 68 0.85 2.54 -15.23
N ASP A 69 1.03 3.13 -14.05
CA ASP A 69 2.35 3.59 -13.62
C ASP A 69 3.28 2.42 -13.24
N LEU A 70 2.74 1.33 -12.68
CA LEU A 70 3.49 0.10 -12.44
C LEU A 70 4.00 -0.54 -13.75
N ILE A 71 3.14 -0.60 -14.78
CA ILE A 71 3.49 -1.12 -16.11
C ILE A 71 4.58 -0.23 -16.75
N LYS A 72 4.38 1.09 -16.76
CA LYS A 72 5.37 2.04 -17.29
C LYS A 72 6.74 1.93 -16.61
N SER A 73 6.73 1.60 -15.33
CA SER A 73 7.95 1.47 -14.52
C SER A 73 8.57 0.07 -14.61
N ASN A 74 8.02 -0.83 -15.43
CA ASN A 74 8.45 -2.22 -15.58
C ASN A 74 8.47 -2.98 -14.23
N GLN A 75 7.50 -2.65 -13.37
CA GLN A 75 7.34 -3.20 -12.02
C GLN A 75 6.18 -4.19 -11.91
N LEU A 76 5.34 -4.28 -12.93
CA LEU A 76 4.27 -5.25 -13.08
C LEU A 76 4.43 -5.90 -14.46
#